data_AF-A0A0S3PU41-F1
#
_entry.id   AF-A0A0S3PU41-F1
#
_cell.length_a   1.000
_cell.length_b   1.000
_cell.length_c   1.000
_cell.angle_alpha   90.00
_cell.angle_beta   90.00
_cell.angle_gamma   90.00
#
_symmetry.space_group_name_H-M   'P 1'
#
loop_
_entity.id
_entity.type
_entity.pdbx_description
1 polymer ?
#
loop_
_entity_poly.entity_id
_entity_poly.type
_entity_poly.pdbx_seq_one_letter_code
_entity_poly.pdbx_strand_id
1 'polypeptide(L)'
;MRARATALYSRNVKATMQTTFAIISAILAVIAAVTWHRSATIWVPAPAGVDKGHVPGHGLYDDDSSGRRYDVIETIKAQSRWNRIASISAAGAAVFHGLTLLRFAL
;
A
#
# COMPACT_ATOMS: atom_id res chain seq x y z
N MET A 1 29.73 36.40 -16.20
CA MET A 1 28.26 36.27 -16.26
C MET A 1 27.77 34.83 -16.49
N ARG A 2 28.38 34.04 -17.41
CA ARG A 2 27.95 32.65 -17.70
C ARG A 2 27.92 31.70 -16.49
N ALA A 3 28.88 31.80 -15.56
CA ALA A 3 28.95 30.95 -14.37
C ALA A 3 27.79 31.13 -13.37
N ARG A 4 27.19 32.32 -13.30
CA ARG A 4 26.01 32.57 -12.45
C ARG A 4 24.74 31.96 -13.06
N ALA A 5 24.61 32.02 -14.38
CA ALA A 5 23.46 31.46 -15.09
C ALA A 5 23.40 29.93 -14.99
N THR A 6 24.55 29.25 -15.12
CA THR A 6 24.63 27.78 -14.96
C THR A 6 24.34 27.33 -13.52
N ALA A 7 24.79 28.08 -12.52
CA ALA A 7 24.51 27.79 -11.12
C ALA A 7 23.02 27.94 -10.76
N LEU A 8 22.36 28.99 -11.26
CA LEU A 8 20.92 29.21 -11.11
C LEU A 8 20.10 28.10 -11.79
N TYR A 9 20.46 27.74 -13.01
CA TYR A 9 19.81 26.65 -13.74
C TYR A 9 19.93 25.31 -12.99
N SER A 10 21.13 24.97 -12.50
CA SER A 10 21.35 23.73 -11.72
C SER A 10 20.52 23.69 -10.44
N ARG A 11 20.35 24.81 -9.73
CA ARG A 11 19.52 24.89 -8.52
C ARG A 11 18.04 24.67 -8.83
N ASN A 12 17.52 25.31 -9.88
CA ASN A 12 16.11 25.19 -10.25
C ASN A 12 15.75 23.77 -10.67
N VAL A 13 16.60 23.11 -11.46
CA VAL A 13 16.39 21.70 -11.87
C VAL A 13 16.33 20.79 -10.65
N LYS A 14 17.24 20.97 -9.68
CA LYS A 14 17.28 20.16 -8.45
C LYS A 14 16.03 20.36 -7.59
N ALA A 15 15.57 21.59 -7.43
CA ALA A 15 14.35 21.90 -6.68
C ALA A 15 13.11 21.25 -7.32
N THR A 16 12.98 21.34 -8.64
CA THR A 16 11.87 20.69 -9.37
C THR A 16 11.90 19.17 -9.19
N MET A 17 13.07 18.53 -9.30
CA MET A 17 13.20 17.08 -9.10
C MET A 17 12.81 16.63 -7.68
N GLN A 18 13.17 17.41 -6.65
CA GLN A 18 12.80 17.12 -5.26
C GLN A 18 11.29 17.16 -5.05
N THR A 19 10.65 18.23 -5.53
CA THR A 19 9.19 18.37 -5.45
C THR A 19 8.51 17.21 -6.16
N THR A 20 9.00 16.80 -7.32
CA THR A 20 8.48 15.64 -8.06
C THR A 20 8.60 14.35 -7.24
N PHE A 21 9.76 14.05 -6.66
CA PHE A 21 9.93 12.84 -5.84
C PHE A 21 9.06 12.87 -4.57
N ALA A 22 8.92 14.03 -3.93
CA ALA A 22 8.05 14.18 -2.76
C ALA A 22 6.58 13.92 -3.12
N ILE A 23 6.11 14.44 -4.26
CA ILE A 23 4.75 14.21 -4.75
C ILE A 23 4.52 12.73 -5.05
N ILE A 24 5.46 12.07 -5.77
CA ILE A 24 5.35 10.64 -6.09
C ILE A 24 5.31 9.81 -4.80
N SER A 25 6.19 10.11 -3.84
CA SER A 25 6.23 9.45 -2.53
C SER A 25 4.89 9.58 -1.81
N ALA A 26 4.32 10.79 -1.74
CA ALA A 26 3.05 11.04 -1.08
C ALA A 26 1.89 10.27 -1.74
N ILE A 27 1.82 10.25 -3.08
CA ILE A 27 0.80 9.49 -3.81
C ILE A 27 0.90 7.99 -3.50
N LEU A 28 2.12 7.44 -3.54
CA LEU A 28 2.35 6.02 -3.23
C LEU A 28 1.99 5.69 -1.77
N ALA A 29 2.28 6.58 -0.83
CA ALA A 29 1.90 6.40 0.57
C ALA A 29 0.37 6.38 0.76
N VAL A 30 -0.36 7.26 0.05
CA VAL A 30 -1.83 7.25 0.06
C VAL A 30 -2.38 5.94 -0.51
N ILE A 31 -1.84 5.47 -1.65
CA ILE A 31 -2.24 4.18 -2.23
C ILE A 31 -1.98 3.04 -1.25
N ALA A 32 -0.82 3.04 -0.59
CA ALA A 32 -0.48 2.05 0.42
C ALA A 32 -1.48 2.06 1.59
N ALA A 33 -1.83 3.25 2.11
CA ALA A 33 -2.80 3.39 3.19
C ALA A 33 -4.19 2.87 2.81
N VAL A 34 -4.69 3.24 1.61
CA VAL A 34 -6.00 2.79 1.12
C VAL A 34 -6.04 1.28 0.93
N THR A 35 -5.00 0.71 0.32
CA THR A 35 -4.93 -0.73 0.07
C THR A 35 -4.72 -1.54 1.34
N TRP A 36 -3.98 -1.00 2.31
CA TRP A 36 -3.87 -1.61 3.64
C TRP A 36 -5.20 -1.57 4.38
N HIS A 37 -5.92 -0.45 4.35
CA HIS A 37 -7.26 -0.37 4.93
C HIS A 37 -8.22 -1.36 4.27
N ARG A 38 -8.16 -1.51 2.94
CA ARG A 38 -8.96 -2.50 2.22
C ARG A 38 -8.58 -3.94 2.61
N SER A 39 -7.30 -4.21 2.80
CA SER A 39 -6.81 -5.50 3.33
C SER A 39 -7.38 -5.78 4.72
N ALA A 40 -7.40 -4.79 5.62
CA ALA A 40 -7.90 -4.98 6.98
C ALA A 40 -9.44 -5.16 7.08
N THR A 41 -10.19 -4.66 6.10
CA THR A 41 -11.66 -4.61 6.15
C THR A 41 -12.36 -5.61 5.24
N ILE A 42 -11.64 -6.32 4.37
CA ILE A 42 -12.26 -7.28 3.46
C ILE A 42 -12.59 -8.58 4.21
N TRP A 43 -13.83 -9.03 4.03
CA TRP A 43 -14.37 -10.30 4.52
C TRP A 43 -15.09 -10.97 3.35
N VAL A 44 -14.78 -12.24 3.09
CA VAL A 44 -15.42 -13.02 2.02
C VAL A 44 -16.57 -13.81 2.61
N PRO A 45 -17.83 -13.56 2.22
CA PRO A 45 -18.98 -14.26 2.77
C PRO A 45 -18.89 -15.76 2.44
N ALA A 46 -19.26 -16.58 3.41
CA ALA A 46 -19.33 -18.03 3.21
C ALA A 46 -20.43 -18.38 2.18
N PRO A 47 -20.28 -19.47 1.40
CA PRO A 47 -21.35 -20.01 0.59
C PRO A 47 -22.58 -20.36 1.44
N ALA A 48 -23.78 -20.29 0.84
CA ALA A 48 -25.01 -20.65 1.52
C ALA A 48 -25.02 -22.15 1.90
N GLY A 49 -25.51 -22.45 3.10
CA GLY A 49 -25.68 -23.84 3.57
C GLY A 49 -24.44 -24.47 4.19
N VAL A 50 -23.39 -23.70 4.49
CA VAL A 50 -22.18 -24.22 5.12
C VAL A 50 -22.13 -23.85 6.60
N ASP A 51 -21.88 -24.84 7.46
CA ASP A 51 -21.81 -24.70 8.91
C ASP A 51 -20.41 -24.32 9.42
N LYS A 52 -20.36 -23.81 10.66
CA LYS A 52 -19.14 -23.39 11.34
C LYS A 52 -18.19 -24.58 11.49
N GLY A 53 -16.91 -24.36 11.18
CA GLY A 53 -15.85 -25.35 11.37
C GLY A 53 -15.03 -25.62 10.11
N HIS A 54 -14.14 -26.60 10.23
CA HIS A 54 -13.32 -27.06 9.12
C HIS A 54 -14.04 -28.20 8.39
N VAL A 55 -14.35 -27.98 7.11
CA VAL A 55 -14.87 -29.04 6.24
C VAL A 55 -13.72 -29.48 5.31
N PRO A 56 -13.20 -30.71 5.45
CA PRO A 56 -12.14 -31.21 4.57
C PRO A 56 -12.59 -31.12 3.10
N GLY A 57 -11.83 -30.37 2.29
CA GLY A 57 -12.12 -30.16 0.87
C GLY A 57 -13.02 -28.95 0.54
N HIS A 58 -13.65 -28.29 1.53
CA HIS A 58 -14.62 -27.23 1.28
C HIS A 58 -14.33 -25.88 1.95
N GLY A 59 -13.38 -25.76 2.89
CA GLY A 59 -12.95 -24.47 3.44
C GLY A 59 -12.90 -24.43 4.98
N LEU A 60 -12.55 -23.26 5.52
CA LEU A 60 -12.64 -22.96 6.96
C LEU A 60 -13.61 -21.82 7.15
N TYR A 61 -14.67 -22.04 7.91
CA TYR A 61 -15.76 -21.08 8.09
C TYR A 61 -15.87 -20.65 9.54
N ASP A 62 -16.02 -19.35 9.74
CA ASP A 62 -16.21 -18.76 11.06
C ASP A 62 -17.33 -17.72 11.05
N ASP A 63 -17.83 -17.39 12.23
CA ASP A 63 -18.87 -16.41 12.45
C ASP A 63 -18.26 -15.10 12.97
N ASP A 64 -18.62 -13.99 12.35
CA ASP A 64 -18.41 -12.65 12.90
C ASP A 64 -19.26 -12.46 14.18
N SER A 65 -18.88 -11.51 15.02
CA SER A 65 -19.64 -10.95 16.14
C SER A 65 -21.11 -10.62 15.82
N SER A 66 -21.42 -10.36 14.55
CA SER A 66 -22.78 -10.10 14.05
C SER A 66 -23.52 -11.36 13.55
N GLY A 67 -22.97 -12.55 13.76
CA GLY A 67 -23.55 -13.84 13.30
C GLY A 67 -23.42 -14.07 11.79
N ARG A 68 -22.60 -13.28 11.08
CA ARG A 68 -22.35 -13.46 9.64
C ARG A 68 -21.22 -14.47 9.43
N ARG A 69 -21.45 -15.46 8.58
CA ARG A 69 -20.45 -16.46 8.21
C ARG A 69 -19.51 -15.96 7.12
N TYR A 70 -18.22 -16.20 7.29
CA TYR A 70 -17.20 -15.89 6.29
C TYR A 70 -16.26 -17.07 6.06
N ASP A 71 -15.73 -17.16 4.84
CA ASP A 71 -14.66 -18.10 4.50
C ASP A 71 -13.32 -17.50 4.95
N VAL A 72 -12.71 -18.09 5.97
CA VAL A 72 -11.45 -17.65 6.56
C VAL A 72 -10.31 -17.74 5.54
N ILE A 73 -10.28 -18.81 4.72
CA ILE A 73 -9.19 -19.04 3.77
C ILE A 73 -9.27 -18.03 2.63
N GLU A 74 -10.45 -17.87 2.03
CA GLU A 74 -10.65 -16.88 0.96
C GLU A 74 -10.51 -15.45 1.47
N THR A 75 -10.94 -15.19 2.71
CA THR A 75 -10.68 -13.90 3.37
C THR A 75 -9.18 -13.64 3.48
N ILE A 76 -8.39 -14.55 4.08
CA ILE A 76 -6.94 -14.38 4.21
C ILE A 76 -6.26 -14.22 2.84
N LYS A 77 -6.68 -14.97 1.81
CA LYS A 77 -6.17 -14.81 0.44
C LYS A 77 -6.46 -13.41 -0.10
N ALA A 78 -7.69 -12.91 0.08
CA ALA A 78 -8.07 -11.57 -0.35
C ALA A 78 -7.28 -10.49 0.41
N GLN A 79 -7.19 -10.60 1.73
CA GLN A 79 -6.41 -9.70 2.59
C GLN A 79 -4.93 -9.69 2.15
N SER A 80 -4.34 -10.86 1.89
CA SER A 80 -2.96 -11.01 1.43
C SER A 80 -2.69 -10.34 0.08
N ARG A 81 -3.62 -10.47 -0.89
CA ARG A 81 -3.50 -9.78 -2.19
C ARG A 81 -3.45 -8.27 -2.02
N TRP A 82 -4.36 -7.70 -1.22
CA TRP A 82 -4.36 -6.26 -0.94
C TRP A 82 -3.13 -5.82 -0.14
N ASN A 83 -2.69 -6.63 0.83
CA ASN A 83 -1.51 -6.35 1.63
C ASN A 83 -0.24 -6.33 0.77
N ARG A 84 -0.14 -7.20 -0.24
CA ARG A 84 0.98 -7.20 -1.19
C ARG A 84 1.05 -5.89 -1.97
N ILE A 85 -0.08 -5.39 -2.45
CA ILE A 85 -0.14 -4.10 -3.15
C ILE A 85 0.25 -2.97 -2.20
N ALA A 86 -0.31 -2.97 -0.97
CA ALA A 86 0.02 -1.98 0.05
C ALA A 86 1.53 -1.94 0.35
N SER A 87 2.15 -3.11 0.49
CA SER A 87 3.57 -3.25 0.79
C SER A 87 4.45 -2.74 -0.36
N ILE A 88 4.10 -3.06 -1.61
CA ILE A 88 4.83 -2.58 -2.79
C ILE A 88 4.73 -1.06 -2.89
N SER A 89 3.54 -0.50 -2.71
CA SER A 89 3.33 0.95 -2.72
C SER A 89 4.08 1.64 -1.58
N ALA A 90 4.06 1.09 -0.37
CA ALA A 90 4.78 1.63 0.78
C ALA A 90 6.30 1.61 0.55
N ALA A 91 6.84 0.51 0.02
CA ALA A 91 8.26 0.42 -0.33
C ALA A 91 8.64 1.45 -1.39
N GLY A 92 7.82 1.61 -2.44
CA GLY A 92 8.01 2.66 -3.44
C GLY A 92 7.99 4.06 -2.83
N ALA A 93 7.03 4.35 -1.96
CA ALA A 93 6.94 5.62 -1.24
C ALA A 93 8.22 5.90 -0.43
N ALA A 94 8.72 4.89 0.29
CA ALA A 94 9.95 4.99 1.09
C ALA A 94 11.20 5.24 0.23
N VAL A 95 11.32 4.61 -0.95
CA VAL A 95 12.44 4.86 -1.87
C VAL A 95 12.44 6.32 -2.33
N PHE A 96 11.30 6.83 -2.82
CA PHE A 96 11.21 8.22 -3.27
C PHE A 96 11.40 9.23 -2.12
N HIS A 97 10.92 8.90 -0.92
CA HIS A 97 11.17 9.71 0.28
C HIS A 97 12.65 9.69 0.70
N GLY A 98 13.32 8.53 0.61
CA GLY A 98 14.76 8.44 0.87
C GLY A 98 15.57 9.30 -0.11
N LEU A 99 15.19 9.30 -1.39
CA LEU A 99 15.83 10.13 -2.42
C LEU A 99 15.66 11.63 -2.18
N THR A 100 14.53 12.07 -1.61
CA THR A 100 14.37 13.48 -1.22
C THR A 100 15.23 13.84 -0.01
N LEU A 101 15.35 12.94 0.96
CA LEU A 101 16.12 13.14 2.20
C LEU A 101 17.64 13.10 2.00
N LEU A 102 18.17 12.22 1.15
CA LEU A 102 19.62 12.04 0.91
C LEU A 102 20.34 13.34 0.50
N ARG A 103 19.63 14.33 -0.07
CA ARG A 103 20.19 15.63 -0.43
C ARG A 103 20.20 16.66 0.70
N PHE A 104 19.46 16.45 1.79
CA PHE A 104 19.59 17.26 3.00
C PHE A 104 20.76 16.79 3.88
N ALA A 105 21.20 15.54 3.71
CA ALA A 105 22.28 14.93 4.48
C ALA A 105 23.68 15.10 3.84
N LEU A 106 23.76 15.54 2.58
CA LEU A 106 25.00 15.78 1.81
C LEU A 106 25.15 17.26 1.45
#